data_AF-A0A392NUQ7-F1
#
_entry.id   AF-A0A392NUQ7-F1
#
_cell.length_a   1.000
_cell.length_b   1.000
_cell.length_c   1.000
_cell.angle_alpha   90.00
_cell.angle_beta   90.00
_cell.angle_gamma   90.00
#
_symmetry.space_group_name_H-M   'P 1'
#
loop_
_entity.id
_entity.type
_entity.pdbx_description
1 polymer ?
#
loop_
_entity_poly.entity_id
_entity_poly.type
_entity_poly.pdbx_seq_one_letter_code
_entity_poly.pdbx_strand_id
1 'polypeptide(L)'
;MDDDGDMAEMYLTEKKRRMELSFYGDQSMLGYRSVDGASISAPVTPVSSPPDSRRLEKSLSMARSRHESMRSSESNTENIEELEMLLEAYFVVIDSTLNKLTSLKEYIDDTEDFINIQLDNVRNQLIQFELLLTTATFVVAIFGVVAGVFGMNFEIPFFDVPSAFQWVLIITGICGVCIFSAFVWFFKYRRLMPL
;
A
#
# COMPACT_ATOMS: atom_id res chain seq x y z
N MET A 1 9.82 43.79 25.39
CA MET A 1 9.93 42.33 25.22
C MET A 1 8.52 41.84 24.98
N ASP A 2 8.14 41.72 23.72
CA ASP A 2 6.99 41.00 23.19
C ASP A 2 6.94 41.30 21.68
N ASP A 3 7.61 40.50 20.86
CA ASP A 3 7.48 40.58 19.39
C ASP A 3 7.81 39.23 18.72
N ASP A 4 7.40 38.12 19.34
CA ASP A 4 7.52 36.78 18.76
C ASP A 4 6.18 36.27 18.19
N GLY A 5 5.07 36.98 18.46
CA GLY A 5 3.72 36.64 17.98
C GLY A 5 3.52 36.91 16.49
N ASP A 6 3.99 38.07 16.02
CA ASP A 6 3.81 38.52 14.63
C ASP A 6 4.66 37.68 13.64
N MET A 7 5.73 37.04 14.13
CA MET A 7 6.58 36.17 13.33
C MET A 7 5.87 34.85 12.96
N ALA A 8 5.03 34.31 13.84
CA ALA A 8 4.31 33.06 13.60
C ALA A 8 3.13 33.23 12.62
N GLU A 9 2.48 34.39 12.61
CA GLU A 9 1.34 34.65 11.73
C GLU A 9 1.72 34.75 10.25
N MET A 10 2.95 35.18 9.96
CA MET A 10 3.47 35.28 8.58
C MET A 10 3.60 33.91 7.91
N TYR A 11 4.00 32.87 8.67
CA TYR A 11 4.13 31.51 8.17
C TYR A 11 2.79 30.80 7.95
N LEU A 12 1.77 31.13 8.74
CA LEU A 12 0.45 30.52 8.63
C LEU A 12 -0.34 31.06 7.43
N THR A 13 -0.22 32.36 7.15
CA THR A 13 -0.93 33.01 6.04
C THR A 13 -0.42 32.52 4.69
N GLU A 14 0.89 32.35 4.54
CA GLU A 14 1.53 31.81 3.33
C GLU A 14 1.13 30.34 3.09
N LYS A 15 1.10 29.52 4.15
CA LYS A 15 0.74 28.09 4.07
C LYS A 15 -0.74 27.89 3.73
N LYS A 16 -1.63 28.69 4.32
CA LYS A 16 -3.07 28.66 4.00
C LYS A 16 -3.33 29.10 2.56
N ARG A 17 -2.65 30.15 2.08
CA ARG A 17 -2.78 30.62 0.69
C ARG A 17 -2.29 29.60 -0.33
N ARG A 18 -1.18 28.89 -0.06
CA ARG A 18 -0.69 27.79 -0.90
C ARG A 18 -1.68 26.61 -0.94
N MET A 19 -2.29 26.28 0.20
CA MET A 19 -3.28 25.22 0.30
C MET A 19 -4.59 25.58 -0.43
N GLU A 20 -5.06 26.82 -0.32
CA GLU A 20 -6.24 27.31 -1.05
C GLU A 20 -6.01 27.35 -2.57
N LEU A 21 -4.79 27.70 -3.04
CA LEU A 21 -4.42 27.62 -4.45
C LEU A 21 -4.36 26.19 -4.98
N SER A 22 -3.88 25.22 -4.18
CA SER A 22 -3.92 23.80 -4.56
C SER A 22 -5.32 23.21 -4.57
N PHE A 23 -6.27 23.77 -3.80
CA PHE A 23 -7.64 23.29 -3.74
C PHE A 23 -8.54 23.85 -4.84
N TYR A 24 -8.27 25.08 -5.32
CA TYR A 24 -9.00 25.71 -6.43
C TYR A 24 -8.38 25.45 -7.81
N GLY A 25 -7.09 25.09 -7.89
CA GLY A 25 -6.39 24.85 -9.15
C GLY A 25 -6.75 23.56 -9.89
N ASP A 26 -7.42 22.62 -9.23
CA ASP A 26 -7.69 21.28 -9.78
C ASP A 26 -9.16 21.10 -10.23
N GLN A 27 -9.99 22.14 -10.13
CA GLN A 27 -11.44 22.04 -10.38
C GLN A 27 -11.88 22.63 -11.74
N SER A 28 -10.95 22.95 -12.65
CA SER A 28 -11.26 23.62 -13.92
C SER A 28 -10.79 22.86 -15.17
N MET A 29 -11.05 21.56 -15.29
CA MET A 29 -11.18 20.95 -16.63
C MET A 29 -11.84 19.56 -16.62
N LEU A 30 -13.16 19.44 -16.46
CA LEU A 30 -13.87 18.31 -17.08
C LEU A 30 -15.38 18.56 -17.12
N GLY A 31 -15.86 18.99 -18.28
CA GLY A 31 -17.27 18.94 -18.63
C GLY A 31 -17.39 18.44 -20.07
N TYR A 32 -17.92 17.23 -20.28
CA TYR A 32 -18.92 16.91 -21.31
C TYR A 32 -19.45 15.47 -21.18
N ARG A 33 -20.75 15.39 -20.88
CA ARG A 33 -21.84 14.46 -21.29
C ARG A 33 -21.58 13.03 -21.83
N SER A 34 -22.33 12.11 -21.20
CA SER A 34 -22.99 10.83 -21.58
C SER A 34 -23.00 10.33 -23.04
N VAL A 35 -22.83 9.00 -23.23
CA VAL A 35 -23.86 7.96 -23.53
C VAL A 35 -23.17 6.65 -24.02
N ASP A 36 -23.62 5.50 -23.48
CA ASP A 36 -23.54 4.10 -23.94
C ASP A 36 -22.23 3.44 -24.41
N GLY A 37 -22.09 2.17 -23.98
CA GLY A 37 -21.44 1.15 -24.80
C GLY A 37 -20.27 0.43 -24.14
N ALA A 38 -20.45 -0.86 -23.94
CA ALA A 38 -19.44 -1.81 -23.51
C ALA A 38 -18.12 -1.72 -24.30
N SER A 39 -16.98 -1.80 -23.61
CA SER A 39 -15.88 -2.71 -23.94
C SER A 39 -14.72 -2.54 -22.96
N ILE A 40 -14.32 -3.68 -22.37
CA ILE A 40 -13.09 -3.86 -21.61
C ILE A 40 -11.93 -3.43 -22.51
N SER A 41 -11.22 -2.38 -22.11
CA SER A 41 -10.00 -1.94 -22.80
C SER A 41 -8.97 -1.48 -21.77
N ALA A 42 -7.80 -2.11 -21.84
CA ALA A 42 -6.56 -1.56 -21.32
C ALA A 42 -6.15 -0.35 -22.18
N PRO A 43 -5.33 0.58 -21.63
CA PRO A 43 -4.44 1.35 -22.48
C PRO A 43 -2.98 1.37 -21.99
N VAL A 44 -2.14 0.86 -22.89
CA VAL A 44 -0.82 1.33 -23.35
C VAL A 44 0.37 1.48 -22.40
N THR A 45 1.37 0.65 -22.68
CA THR A 45 2.80 0.86 -22.46
C THR A 45 3.27 2.22 -23.01
N PRO A 46 4.19 2.94 -22.32
CA PRO A 46 5.02 3.92 -22.99
C PRO A 46 6.15 3.18 -23.72
N VAL A 47 6.03 3.08 -25.04
CA VAL A 47 7.19 2.91 -25.92
C VAL A 47 8.10 4.11 -25.66
N SER A 48 9.23 3.89 -24.99
CA SER A 48 10.33 4.84 -25.02
C SER A 48 11.02 4.70 -26.38
N SER A 49 10.85 5.71 -27.21
CA SER A 49 11.62 5.93 -28.43
C SER A 49 13.13 5.85 -28.14
N PRO A 50 13.95 5.32 -29.07
CA PRO A 50 15.41 5.41 -28.93
C PRO A 50 15.84 6.88 -29.00
N PRO A 51 16.89 7.31 -28.29
CA PRO A 51 17.37 8.68 -28.42
C PRO A 51 17.98 8.86 -29.81
N ASP A 52 17.54 9.93 -30.46
CA ASP A 52 18.11 10.46 -31.69
C ASP A 52 19.62 10.57 -31.56
N SER A 53 20.33 9.90 -32.47
CA SER A 53 21.74 10.13 -32.76
C SER A 53 21.90 11.58 -33.23
N ARG A 54 22.10 12.49 -32.28
CA ARG A 54 22.53 13.85 -32.53
C ARG A 54 23.86 13.81 -33.29
N ARG A 55 23.76 13.86 -34.61
CA ARG A 55 24.39 14.87 -35.47
C ARG A 55 25.78 15.30 -34.97
N LEU A 56 26.73 14.37 -34.95
CA LEU A 56 28.15 14.71 -34.92
C LEU A 56 28.50 15.18 -36.34
N GLU A 57 28.33 16.48 -36.57
CA GLU A 57 28.77 17.15 -37.78
C GLU A 57 30.26 16.89 -37.98
N LYS A 58 30.53 16.01 -38.95
CA LYS A 58 31.81 15.73 -39.58
C LYS A 58 32.37 17.02 -40.18
N SER A 59 32.92 17.88 -39.33
CA SER A 59 33.55 19.15 -39.66
C SER A 59 35.04 19.09 -39.34
N LEU A 60 35.73 18.13 -39.96
CA LEU A 60 37.20 18.14 -40.06
C LEU A 60 37.61 17.80 -41.50
N SER A 61 37.07 18.57 -42.44
CA SER A 61 37.75 18.87 -43.69
C SER A 61 38.81 19.95 -43.42
N MET A 62 39.94 19.56 -42.82
CA MET A 62 41.17 20.36 -42.88
C MET A 62 42.35 19.48 -43.26
N ALA A 63 42.63 19.51 -44.57
CA ALA A 63 43.96 19.51 -45.17
C ALA A 63 45.09 18.78 -44.42
N ARG A 64 45.46 17.58 -44.92
CA ARG A 64 46.88 17.20 -44.94
C ARG A 64 47.22 16.42 -46.21
N SER A 65 47.92 17.11 -47.09
CA SER A 65 48.56 16.60 -48.29
C SER A 65 49.67 15.59 -47.97
N ARG A 66 49.74 14.55 -48.80
CA ARG A 66 50.96 13.83 -49.23
C ARG A 66 52.01 13.51 -48.15
N HIS A 67 51.98 12.29 -47.64
CA HIS A 67 53.21 11.50 -47.43
C HIS A 67 52.88 10.01 -47.53
N GLU A 68 53.37 9.35 -48.59
CA GLU A 68 53.54 7.90 -48.58
C GLU A 68 54.69 7.54 -47.63
N SER A 69 54.60 6.35 -47.01
CA SER A 69 55.60 5.73 -46.12
C SER A 69 55.47 6.01 -44.61
N MET A 70 54.37 5.55 -44.00
CA MET A 70 54.30 4.91 -42.65
C MET A 70 52.91 4.28 -42.36
N ARG A 71 52.23 3.81 -43.42
CA ARG A 71 50.78 3.54 -43.46
C ARG A 71 50.27 2.32 -42.68
N SER A 72 51.13 1.57 -42.00
CA SER A 72 50.72 0.42 -41.19
C SER A 72 50.47 0.75 -39.72
N SER A 73 51.03 1.86 -39.20
CA SER A 73 50.85 2.26 -37.80
C SER A 73 49.63 3.16 -37.59
N GLU A 74 49.37 4.11 -38.52
CA GLU A 74 48.20 5.01 -38.45
C GLU A 74 46.87 4.26 -38.64
N SER A 75 46.82 3.25 -39.53
CA SER A 75 45.60 2.45 -39.66
C SER A 75 45.33 1.64 -38.38
N ASN A 76 46.38 1.17 -37.70
CA ASN A 76 46.22 0.42 -36.47
C ASN A 76 45.70 1.31 -35.33
N THR A 77 46.11 2.58 -35.28
CA THR A 77 45.59 3.56 -34.30
C THR A 77 44.14 3.94 -34.57
N GLU A 78 43.74 4.11 -35.84
CA GLU A 78 42.35 4.38 -36.22
C GLU A 78 41.43 3.20 -35.86
N ASN A 79 41.88 1.95 -36.07
CA ASN A 79 41.13 0.76 -35.67
C ASN A 79 41.01 0.63 -34.14
N ILE A 80 42.03 1.05 -33.37
CA ILE A 80 41.98 1.05 -31.90
C ILE A 80 40.99 2.11 -31.39
N GLU A 81 40.97 3.30 -31.99
CA GLU A 81 40.06 4.39 -31.61
C GLU A 81 38.59 4.04 -31.92
N GLU A 82 38.31 3.36 -33.04
CA GLU A 82 36.98 2.83 -33.34
C GLU A 82 36.53 1.76 -32.32
N LEU A 83 37.44 0.90 -31.86
CA LEU A 83 37.16 -0.09 -30.82
C LEU A 83 36.88 0.56 -29.46
N GLU A 84 37.62 1.63 -29.11
CA GLU A 84 37.43 2.39 -27.88
C GLU A 84 36.06 3.08 -27.84
N MET A 85 35.65 3.73 -28.93
CA MET A 85 34.32 4.34 -29.03
C MET A 85 33.18 3.31 -28.89
N LEU A 86 33.36 2.10 -29.44
CA LEU A 86 32.39 1.00 -29.31
C LEU A 86 32.33 0.47 -27.87
N LEU A 87 33.50 0.33 -27.23
CA LEU A 87 33.62 -0.15 -25.87
C LEU A 87 33.04 0.85 -24.87
N GLU A 88 33.26 2.15 -25.06
CA GLU A 88 32.67 3.21 -24.24
C GLU A 88 31.14 3.26 -24.39
N ALA A 89 30.63 3.14 -25.62
CA ALA A 89 29.19 3.01 -25.85
C ALA A 89 28.61 1.78 -25.13
N TYR A 90 29.33 0.65 -25.12
CA TYR A 90 28.92 -0.54 -24.37
C TYR A 90 28.95 -0.31 -22.86
N PHE A 91 29.97 0.35 -22.30
CA PHE A 91 30.03 0.66 -20.88
C PHE A 91 28.87 1.57 -20.45
N VAL A 92 28.55 2.59 -21.22
CA VAL A 92 27.38 3.46 -20.93
C VAL A 92 26.08 2.65 -20.93
N VAL A 93 25.92 1.72 -21.88
CA VAL A 93 24.74 0.84 -21.94
C VAL A 93 24.69 -0.12 -20.75
N ILE A 94 25.83 -0.69 -20.36
CA ILE A 94 25.92 -1.61 -19.20
C ILE A 94 25.56 -0.88 -17.91
N ASP A 95 26.11 0.32 -17.67
CA ASP A 95 25.81 1.12 -16.48
C ASP A 95 24.34 1.55 -16.44
N SER A 96 23.79 1.99 -17.57
CA SER A 96 22.36 2.31 -17.69
C SER A 96 21.48 1.09 -17.38
N THR A 97 21.90 -0.09 -17.84
CA THR A 97 21.18 -1.35 -17.58
C THR A 97 21.28 -1.76 -16.12
N LEU A 98 22.46 -1.64 -15.50
CA LEU A 98 22.66 -1.89 -14.07
C LEU A 98 21.80 -0.97 -13.21
N ASN A 99 21.72 0.32 -13.56
CA ASN A 99 20.92 1.28 -12.81
C ASN A 99 19.42 0.93 -12.89
N LYS A 100 18.94 0.55 -14.08
CA LYS A 100 17.56 0.06 -14.27
C LYS A 100 17.28 -1.22 -13.48
N LEU A 101 18.21 -2.18 -13.48
CA LEU A 101 18.08 -3.41 -12.71
C LEU A 101 18.05 -3.13 -11.20
N THR A 102 18.85 -2.16 -10.74
CA THR A 102 18.88 -1.75 -9.33
C THR A 102 17.55 -1.13 -8.93
N SER A 103 17.00 -0.21 -9.72
CA SER A 103 15.67 0.38 -9.47
C SER A 103 14.55 -0.67 -9.53
N LEU A 104 14.62 -1.62 -10.46
CA LEU A 104 13.65 -2.71 -10.52
C LEU A 104 13.73 -3.61 -9.29
N LYS A 105 14.93 -3.88 -8.80
CA LYS A 105 15.14 -4.67 -7.58
C LYS A 105 14.57 -3.95 -6.36
N GLU A 106 14.76 -2.64 -6.24
CA GLU A 106 14.15 -1.80 -5.20
C GLU A 106 12.61 -1.83 -5.30
N TYR A 107 12.05 -1.69 -6.50
CA TYR A 107 10.60 -1.79 -6.72
C TYR A 107 10.01 -3.15 -6.32
N ILE A 108 10.73 -4.25 -6.56
CA ILE A 108 10.32 -5.58 -6.13
C ILE A 108 10.35 -5.69 -4.60
N ASP A 109 11.40 -5.17 -3.96
CA ASP A 109 11.56 -5.15 -2.51
C ASP A 109 10.43 -4.35 -1.83
N ASP A 110 10.14 -3.15 -2.34
CA ASP A 110 9.02 -2.30 -1.91
C ASP A 110 7.68 -3.02 -2.03
N THR A 111 7.50 -3.79 -3.12
CA THR A 111 6.28 -4.58 -3.34
C THR A 111 6.19 -5.76 -2.38
N GLU A 112 7.31 -6.42 -2.06
CA GLU A 112 7.38 -7.49 -1.07
C GLU A 112 7.02 -6.98 0.32
N ASP A 113 7.57 -5.83 0.72
CA ASP A 113 7.24 -5.17 1.98
C ASP A 113 5.77 -4.75 2.04
N PHE A 114 5.23 -4.23 0.94
CA PHE A 114 3.80 -3.91 0.85
C PHE A 114 2.94 -5.15 1.05
N ILE A 115 3.26 -6.26 0.39
CA ILE A 115 2.55 -7.54 0.54
C ILE A 115 2.67 -8.04 1.98
N ASN A 116 3.85 -7.96 2.61
CA ASN A 116 4.06 -8.37 3.98
C ASN A 116 3.19 -7.58 4.95
N ILE A 117 3.14 -6.25 4.82
CA ILE A 117 2.27 -5.38 5.65
C ILE A 117 0.79 -5.74 5.43
N GLN A 118 0.37 -5.96 4.19
CA GLN A 118 -1.00 -6.33 3.85
C GLN A 118 -1.37 -7.68 4.47
N LEU A 119 -0.47 -8.66 4.39
CA LEU A 119 -0.68 -10.02 4.88
C LEU A 119 -0.74 -10.02 6.42
N ASP A 120 0.12 -9.26 7.08
CA ASP A 120 0.08 -9.10 8.54
C ASP A 120 -1.20 -8.41 9.01
N ASN A 121 -1.71 -7.43 8.27
CA ASN A 121 -3.01 -6.84 8.56
C ASN A 121 -4.14 -7.89 8.44
N VAL A 122 -4.15 -8.69 7.37
CA VAL A 122 -5.14 -9.76 7.19
C VAL A 122 -5.05 -10.82 8.30
N ARG A 123 -3.83 -11.23 8.69
CA ARG A 123 -3.63 -12.14 9.85
C ARG A 123 -4.16 -11.54 11.14
N ASN A 124 -3.91 -10.26 11.39
CA ASN A 124 -4.40 -9.57 12.57
C ASN A 124 -5.94 -9.52 12.60
N GLN A 125 -6.58 -9.27 11.45
CA GLN A 125 -8.04 -9.35 11.30
C GLN A 125 -8.56 -10.77 11.59
N LEU A 126 -7.87 -11.80 11.10
CA LEU A 126 -8.26 -13.19 11.32
C LEU A 126 -8.17 -13.56 12.81
N ILE A 127 -7.07 -13.23 13.48
CA ILE A 127 -6.89 -13.47 14.92
C ILE A 127 -7.97 -12.75 15.72
N GLN A 128 -8.30 -11.51 15.35
CA GLN A 128 -9.36 -10.75 15.99
C GLN A 128 -10.73 -11.42 15.82
N PHE A 129 -11.05 -11.91 14.62
CA PHE A 129 -12.29 -12.61 14.34
C PHE A 129 -12.37 -13.95 15.10
N GLU A 130 -11.26 -14.69 15.17
CA GLU A 130 -11.16 -15.93 15.94
C GLU A 130 -11.41 -15.69 17.43
N LEU A 131 -10.82 -14.64 18.01
CA LEU A 131 -11.04 -14.25 19.41
C LEU A 131 -12.50 -13.85 19.67
N LEU A 132 -13.13 -13.16 18.71
CA LEU A 132 -14.55 -12.81 18.79
C LEU A 132 -15.40 -14.08 18.81
N LEU A 133 -15.20 -14.99 17.85
CA LEU A 133 -15.95 -16.24 17.74
C LEU A 133 -15.78 -17.13 18.97
N THR A 134 -14.55 -17.35 19.42
CA THR A 134 -14.27 -18.18 20.61
C THR A 134 -14.89 -17.61 21.87
N THR A 135 -14.92 -16.28 22.03
CA THR A 135 -15.58 -15.70 23.19
C THR A 135 -17.11 -15.76 23.07
N ALA A 136 -17.67 -15.58 21.87
CA ALA A 136 -19.10 -15.75 21.65
C ALA A 136 -19.57 -17.19 21.94
N THR A 137 -18.81 -18.20 21.49
CA THR A 137 -19.12 -19.60 21.77
C THR A 137 -18.94 -19.95 23.25
N PHE A 138 -17.97 -19.34 23.94
CA PHE A 138 -17.82 -19.47 25.39
C PHE A 138 -19.06 -18.97 26.14
N VAL A 139 -19.61 -17.81 25.75
CA VAL A 139 -20.85 -17.29 26.32
C VAL A 139 -22.03 -18.25 26.07
N VAL A 140 -22.17 -18.73 24.83
CA VAL A 140 -23.20 -19.73 24.47
C VAL A 140 -23.05 -21.02 25.28
N ALA A 141 -21.83 -21.48 25.53
CA ALA A 141 -21.56 -22.68 26.32
C ALA A 141 -22.05 -22.53 27.77
N ILE A 142 -21.88 -21.37 28.41
CA ILE A 142 -22.39 -21.11 29.76
C ILE A 142 -23.92 -21.26 29.80
N PHE A 143 -24.64 -20.70 28.83
CA PHE A 143 -26.09 -20.90 28.72
C PHE A 143 -26.46 -22.36 28.43
N GLY A 144 -25.67 -23.04 27.60
CA GLY A 144 -25.84 -24.45 27.28
C GLY A 144 -25.74 -25.35 28.52
N VAL A 145 -24.85 -25.03 29.46
CA VAL A 145 -24.75 -25.76 30.74
C VAL A 145 -26.04 -25.61 31.55
N VAL A 146 -26.59 -24.40 31.65
CA VAL A 146 -27.88 -24.18 32.32
C VAL A 146 -28.96 -25.00 31.62
N ALA A 147 -29.12 -24.86 30.30
CA ALA A 147 -30.10 -25.63 29.53
C ALA A 147 -29.93 -27.15 29.71
N GLY A 148 -28.70 -27.66 29.77
CA GLY A 148 -28.40 -29.07 29.99
C GLY A 148 -28.80 -29.58 31.37
N VAL A 149 -28.57 -28.80 32.43
CA VAL A 149 -29.02 -29.14 33.80
C VAL A 149 -30.55 -29.21 33.87
N PHE A 150 -31.26 -28.34 33.16
CA PHE A 150 -32.73 -28.35 33.10
C PHE A 150 -33.31 -29.38 32.11
N GLY A 151 -32.53 -29.84 31.12
CA GLY A 151 -32.92 -30.88 30.17
C GLY A 151 -32.68 -32.31 30.67
N MET A 152 -32.14 -32.46 31.88
CA MET A 152 -31.82 -33.73 32.50
C MET A 152 -33.07 -34.46 33.02
N ASN A 153 -33.15 -35.77 32.83
CA ASN A 153 -34.30 -36.61 33.23
C ASN A 153 -34.27 -37.06 34.72
N PHE A 154 -33.36 -36.53 35.54
CA PHE A 154 -33.26 -36.90 36.95
C PHE A 154 -34.13 -35.98 37.83
N GLU A 155 -34.88 -36.59 38.75
CA GLU A 155 -35.63 -35.85 39.79
C GLU A 155 -34.64 -35.29 40.83
N ILE A 156 -34.48 -33.98 40.79
CA ILE A 156 -33.71 -33.21 41.78
C ILE A 156 -34.73 -32.49 42.67
N PRO A 157 -34.59 -32.47 44.01
CA PRO A 157 -35.50 -31.77 44.91
C PRO A 157 -35.61 -30.26 44.67
N PHE A 158 -34.74 -29.71 43.81
CA PHE A 158 -34.79 -28.33 43.34
C PHE A 158 -35.95 -28.06 42.36
N PHE A 159 -36.47 -29.11 41.69
CA PHE A 159 -37.60 -29.02 40.76
C PHE A 159 -38.97 -29.06 41.44
N ASP A 160 -39.05 -29.54 42.68
CA ASP A 160 -40.30 -29.62 43.46
C ASP A 160 -40.81 -28.24 43.89
N VAL A 161 -39.98 -27.20 43.79
CA VAL A 161 -40.37 -25.82 44.10
C VAL A 161 -40.94 -25.17 42.84
N PRO A 162 -42.25 -24.86 42.78
CA PRO A 162 -42.91 -24.36 41.58
C PRO A 162 -42.37 -23.02 41.05
N SER A 163 -41.64 -22.25 41.88
CA SER A 163 -41.01 -20.98 41.50
C SER A 163 -39.54 -21.10 41.12
N ALA A 164 -38.85 -22.21 41.39
CA ALA A 164 -37.41 -22.33 41.17
C ALA A 164 -37.01 -22.16 39.70
N PHE A 165 -37.79 -22.73 38.78
CA PHE A 165 -37.56 -22.58 37.34
C PHE A 165 -37.65 -21.12 36.87
N GLN A 166 -38.65 -20.38 37.35
CA GLN A 166 -38.82 -18.96 37.01
C GLN A 166 -37.66 -18.11 37.53
N TRP A 167 -37.23 -18.33 38.78
CA TRP A 167 -36.09 -17.64 39.36
C TRP A 167 -34.80 -17.91 38.58
N VAL A 168 -34.54 -19.18 38.21
CA VAL A 168 -33.34 -19.51 37.45
C VAL A 168 -33.39 -18.92 36.04
N LEU A 169 -34.55 -18.90 35.39
CA LEU A 169 -34.72 -18.26 34.08
C LEU A 169 -34.45 -16.75 34.17
N ILE A 170 -34.97 -16.07 35.19
CA ILE A 170 -34.73 -14.64 35.43
C ILE A 170 -33.25 -14.36 35.71
N ILE A 171 -32.61 -15.13 36.61
CA ILE A 171 -31.20 -14.96 36.97
C ILE A 171 -30.29 -15.22 35.77
N THR A 172 -30.56 -16.29 35.01
CA THR A 172 -29.80 -16.64 33.80
C THR A 172 -30.00 -15.60 32.71
N GLY A 173 -31.23 -15.08 32.56
CA GLY A 173 -31.54 -14.01 31.62
C GLY A 173 -30.81 -12.70 31.96
N ILE A 174 -30.85 -12.27 33.23
CA ILE A 174 -30.12 -11.08 33.70
C ILE A 174 -28.61 -11.25 33.53
N CYS A 175 -28.08 -12.40 33.97
CA CYS A 175 -26.66 -12.74 33.80
C CYS A 175 -26.27 -12.69 32.32
N GLY A 176 -27.14 -13.19 31.45
CA GLY A 176 -26.96 -13.17 30.02
C GLY A 176 -26.91 -11.77 29.40
N VAL A 177 -27.84 -10.90 29.79
CA VAL A 177 -27.85 -9.49 29.37
C VAL A 177 -26.62 -8.75 29.89
N CYS A 178 -26.19 -9.03 31.12
CA CYS A 178 -24.95 -8.47 31.68
C CYS A 178 -23.72 -8.92 30.90
N ILE A 179 -23.61 -10.21 30.56
CA ILE A 179 -22.49 -10.73 29.76
C ILE A 179 -22.51 -10.15 28.35
N PHE A 180 -23.68 -10.09 27.70
CA PHE A 180 -23.83 -9.52 26.36
C PHE A 180 -23.48 -8.03 26.33
N SER A 181 -23.95 -7.25 27.31
CA SER A 181 -23.62 -5.82 27.42
C SER A 181 -22.14 -5.59 27.75
N ALA A 182 -21.53 -6.40 28.61
CA ALA A 182 -20.09 -6.38 28.86
C ALA A 182 -19.30 -6.71 27.58
N PHE A 183 -19.79 -7.64 26.76
CA PHE A 183 -19.20 -7.98 25.47
C PHE A 183 -19.28 -6.81 24.50
N VAL A 184 -20.47 -6.23 24.29
CA VAL A 184 -20.66 -5.05 23.43
C VAL A 184 -19.79 -3.87 23.91
N TRP A 185 -19.70 -3.67 25.23
CA TRP A 185 -18.84 -2.66 25.83
C TRP A 185 -17.35 -2.95 25.57
N PHE A 186 -16.92 -4.20 25.70
CA PHE A 186 -15.56 -4.63 25.42
C PHE A 186 -15.18 -4.40 23.96
N PHE A 187 -16.07 -4.72 23.01
CA PHE A 187 -15.87 -4.44 21.59
C PHE A 187 -15.79 -2.95 21.28
N LYS A 188 -16.65 -2.15 21.93
CA LYS A 188 -16.63 -0.70 21.80
C LYS A 188 -15.36 -0.08 22.39
N TYR A 189 -14.91 -0.56 23.56
CA TYR A 189 -13.73 -0.05 24.25
C TYR A 189 -12.43 -0.41 23.52
N ARG A 190 -12.35 -1.62 22.93
CA ARG A 190 -11.18 -2.02 22.15
C ARG A 190 -11.05 -1.31 20.79
N ARG A 191 -11.98 -0.42 20.42
CA ARG A 191 -11.90 0.45 19.21
C ARG A 191 -11.47 -0.36 17.97
N LEU A 192 -12.05 -1.54 17.82
CA LEU A 192 -11.71 -2.53 16.80
C LEU A 192 -12.42 -2.31 15.45
N MET A 193 -13.12 -1.17 15.32
CA MET A 193 -13.58 -0.62 14.06
C MET A 193 -12.92 0.76 13.90
N PRO A 194 -11.96 0.94 12.98
CA PRO A 194 -11.81 2.26 12.39
C PRO A 194 -13.12 2.51 11.61
N LEU A 195 -13.86 3.53 12.03
CA LEU A 195 -14.80 4.19 11.13
C LEU A 195 -14.01 4.87 10.01
#